data_AF-A0A7W1DQV3-F1
#
_entry.id   AF-A0A7W1DQV3-F1
#
_cell.length_a   1.000
_cell.length_b   1.000
_cell.length_c   1.000
_cell.angle_alpha   90.00
_cell.angle_beta   90.00
_cell.angle_gamma   90.00
#
_symmetry.space_group_name_H-M   'P 1'
#
loop_
_entity.id
_entity.type
_entity.pdbx_description
1 polymer ?
#
loop_
_entity_poly.entity_id
_entity_poly.type
_entity_poly.pdbx_seq_one_letter_code
_entity_poly.pdbx_strand_id
1 'polypeptide(L)'
;MSPQLLSAILLVTMFGRDDTQLQRTPISVVLACEDSQRMTVTIRNGGTADTAVIFGVVLANGSKYLVEDMTMQVTTGSGRLVEQNKYHPRHYPSGIAGRADDWIVPLPAGTSYSLVLAAADFVVGANQERRDSFPPDALISLRLPIRGPTQAPNSDVTGLRLFRVWTGSTMLRSNEIAVSERCQ
;
A
#
# COMPACT_ATOMS: atom_id res chain seq x y z
N MET A 1 -11.19 -65.11 38.28
CA MET A 1 -10.20 -64.45 39.15
C MET A 1 -9.68 -63.24 38.37
N SER A 2 -10.04 -62.04 38.83
CA SER A 2 -9.75 -60.75 38.18
C SER A 2 -8.29 -60.34 38.32
N PRO A 3 -7.70 -59.64 37.34
CA PRO A 3 -6.62 -58.71 37.58
C PRO A 3 -7.17 -57.27 37.69
N GLN A 4 -6.65 -56.53 38.66
CA GLN A 4 -7.01 -55.15 38.97
C GLN A 4 -6.35 -54.16 38.00
N LEU A 5 -7.14 -53.18 37.57
CA LEU A 5 -6.77 -52.02 36.77
C LEU A 5 -5.94 -51.02 37.60
N LEU A 6 -4.84 -50.52 37.02
CA LEU A 6 -4.24 -49.25 37.42
C LEU A 6 -4.29 -48.32 36.20
N SER A 7 -5.18 -47.33 36.29
CA SER A 7 -5.29 -46.19 35.38
C SER A 7 -4.05 -45.29 35.49
N ALA A 8 -3.49 -44.91 34.35
CA ALA A 8 -2.70 -43.69 34.23
C ALA A 8 -3.29 -42.85 33.09
N ILE A 9 -3.96 -41.76 33.46
CA ILE A 9 -4.40 -40.68 32.57
C ILE A 9 -3.21 -39.74 32.46
N LEU A 10 -2.65 -39.57 31.25
CA LEU A 10 -1.74 -38.47 30.94
C LEU A 10 -2.45 -37.51 29.98
N LEU A 11 -2.63 -36.28 30.45
CA LEU A 11 -3.30 -35.18 29.76
C LEU A 11 -2.23 -34.17 29.29
N VAL A 12 -2.41 -33.67 28.06
CA VAL A 12 -1.97 -32.36 27.51
C VAL A 12 -0.48 -32.18 27.15
N THR A 13 -0.23 -31.82 25.89
CA THR A 13 0.11 -30.45 25.41
C THR A 13 0.14 -30.46 23.88
N MET A 14 -0.84 -29.83 23.23
CA MET A 14 -0.84 -28.44 22.76
C MET A 14 -0.17 -28.28 21.39
N PHE A 15 -1.04 -28.12 20.39
CA PHE A 15 -0.89 -27.35 19.15
C PHE A 15 0.52 -26.83 18.86
N GLY A 16 1.20 -27.51 17.94
CA GLY A 16 2.26 -26.90 17.14
C GLY A 16 1.66 -25.74 16.36
N ARG A 17 1.89 -24.54 16.89
CA ARG A 17 1.48 -23.27 16.31
C ARG A 17 2.43 -22.97 15.16
N ASP A 18 1.98 -23.22 13.93
CA ASP A 18 2.53 -22.62 12.71
C ASP A 18 2.32 -21.11 12.77
N ASP A 19 3.15 -20.41 13.54
CA ASP A 19 3.27 -18.95 13.52
C ASP A 19 4.70 -18.60 13.11
N THR A 20 5.11 -19.02 11.91
CA THR A 20 5.99 -18.16 11.10
C THR A 20 5.20 -16.92 10.71
N GLN A 21 4.93 -16.05 11.69
CA GLN A 21 4.60 -14.67 11.44
C GLN A 21 5.80 -14.07 10.70
N LEU A 22 5.69 -14.01 9.36
CA LEU A 22 6.24 -12.91 8.58
C LEU A 22 6.21 -11.69 9.48
N GLN A 23 7.38 -11.14 9.77
CA GLN A 23 7.57 -9.92 10.53
C GLN A 23 6.72 -8.83 9.85
N ARG A 24 5.44 -8.76 10.23
CA ARG A 24 4.43 -7.99 9.52
C ARG A 24 4.84 -6.56 9.75
N THR A 25 5.28 -5.89 8.69
CA THR A 25 5.47 -4.45 8.74
C THR A 25 4.18 -3.87 9.33
N PRO A 26 4.25 -3.07 10.41
CA PRO A 26 3.04 -2.56 11.07
C PRO A 26 2.22 -1.72 10.10
N ILE A 27 2.88 -1.16 9.08
CA ILE A 27 2.24 -0.55 7.92
C ILE A 27 2.11 -1.56 6.78
N SER A 28 0.89 -1.64 6.24
CA SER A 28 0.57 -2.46 5.07
C SER A 28 -0.27 -1.68 4.07
N VAL A 29 -0.16 -2.05 2.78
CA VAL A 29 -1.03 -1.54 1.71
C VAL A 29 -2.01 -2.62 1.32
N VAL A 30 -3.26 -2.27 1.11
CA VAL A 30 -4.33 -3.15 0.64
C VAL A 30 -4.97 -2.52 -0.59
N LEU A 31 -5.24 -3.36 -1.58
CA LEU A 31 -6.01 -3.03 -2.76
C LEU A 31 -7.42 -3.60 -2.66
N ALA A 32 -8.38 -2.80 -3.10
CA ALA A 32 -9.74 -3.23 -3.37
C ALA A 32 -10.16 -2.73 -4.75
N CYS A 33 -10.81 -3.61 -5.51
CA CYS A 33 -11.44 -3.28 -6.78
C CYS A 33 -12.74 -2.52 -6.49
N GLU A 34 -12.98 -1.37 -7.13
CA GLU A 34 -14.29 -0.68 -7.06
C GLU A 34 -15.11 -0.97 -8.31
N ASP A 35 -14.50 -0.75 -9.48
CA ASP A 35 -15.05 -1.09 -10.79
C ASP A 35 -13.89 -1.32 -11.79
N SER A 36 -14.21 -1.49 -13.07
CA SER A 36 -13.19 -1.69 -14.12
C SER A 36 -12.31 -0.46 -14.38
N GLN A 37 -12.63 0.70 -13.83
CA GLN A 37 -11.92 1.96 -14.02
C GLN A 37 -11.25 2.48 -12.74
N ARG A 38 -11.64 1.99 -11.56
CA ARG A 38 -11.22 2.50 -10.26
C ARG A 38 -10.88 1.40 -9.27
N MET A 39 -9.88 1.70 -8.45
CA MET A 39 -9.51 0.88 -7.30
C MET A 39 -9.29 1.75 -6.07
N THR A 40 -9.62 1.22 -4.90
CA THR A 40 -9.23 1.81 -3.62
C THR A 40 -7.87 1.26 -3.21
N VAL A 41 -6.97 2.15 -2.82
CA VAL A 41 -5.73 1.83 -2.12
C VAL A 41 -5.88 2.26 -0.67
N THR A 42 -5.64 1.33 0.24
CA THR A 42 -5.73 1.58 1.68
C THR A 42 -4.40 1.29 2.35
N ILE A 43 -3.84 2.28 3.03
CA ILE A 43 -2.73 2.06 3.96
C ILE A 43 -3.28 1.87 5.35
N ARG A 44 -2.81 0.84 6.05
CA ARG A 44 -3.27 0.46 7.37
C ARG A 44 -2.10 0.48 8.34
N ASN A 45 -2.30 1.05 9.52
CA ASN A 45 -1.43 0.83 10.67
C ASN A 45 -2.02 -0.30 11.52
N GLY A 46 -1.55 -1.52 11.29
CA GLY A 46 -1.87 -2.69 12.13
C GLY A 46 -0.96 -2.83 13.35
N GLY A 47 -0.05 -1.87 13.58
CA GLY A 47 0.80 -1.84 14.77
C GLY A 47 0.08 -1.31 16.01
N THR A 48 0.82 -1.27 17.12
CA THR A 48 0.33 -0.83 18.43
C THR A 48 0.67 0.62 18.78
N ALA A 49 1.42 1.31 17.90
CA ALA A 49 1.88 2.67 18.13
C ALA A 49 1.41 3.59 17.00
N ASP A 50 1.08 4.82 17.38
CA ASP A 50 0.79 5.88 16.43
C ASP A 50 2.03 6.20 15.58
N THR A 51 1.78 6.46 14.31
CA THR A 51 2.82 6.81 13.34
C THR A 51 2.25 7.76 12.30
N ALA A 52 3.10 8.22 11.39
CA ALA A 52 2.68 8.89 10.17
C ALA A 52 3.37 8.27 8.96
N VAL A 53 2.81 8.49 7.77
CA VAL A 53 3.39 8.06 6.49
C VAL A 53 3.46 9.26 5.56
N ILE A 54 4.55 9.38 4.80
CA ILE A 54 4.69 10.39 3.75
C ILE A 54 4.17 9.77 2.45
N PHE A 55 3.05 10.32 1.97
CA PHE A 55 2.36 9.84 0.77
C PHE A 55 2.75 10.57 -0.50
N GLY A 56 3.44 11.69 -0.37
CA GLY A 56 3.88 12.49 -1.50
C GLY A 56 4.18 13.91 -1.05
N VAL A 57 3.73 14.89 -1.83
CA VAL A 57 3.99 16.31 -1.58
C VAL A 57 2.69 17.12 -1.55
N VAL A 58 2.68 18.18 -0.75
CA VAL A 58 1.66 19.22 -0.76
C VAL A 58 2.30 20.50 -1.25
N LEU A 59 1.63 21.20 -2.17
CA LEU A 59 2.07 22.50 -2.63
C LEU A 59 1.47 23.63 -1.78
N ALA A 60 2.07 24.82 -1.86
CA ALA A 60 1.61 25.99 -1.12
C ALA A 60 0.12 26.35 -1.36
N ASN A 61 -0.45 25.98 -2.51
CA ASN A 61 -1.87 26.17 -2.82
C ASN A 61 -2.80 25.08 -2.24
N GLY A 62 -2.26 24.15 -1.44
CA GLY A 62 -2.99 23.04 -0.83
C GLY A 62 -3.20 21.82 -1.74
N SER A 63 -2.78 21.86 -3.01
CA SER A 63 -2.84 20.71 -3.90
C SER A 63 -1.91 19.59 -3.42
N LYS A 64 -2.41 18.35 -3.47
CA LYS A 64 -1.72 17.15 -2.99
C LYS A 64 -1.32 16.27 -4.16
N TYR A 65 -0.10 15.78 -4.14
CA TYR A 65 0.48 14.94 -5.17
C TYR A 65 1.07 13.71 -4.50
N LEU A 66 0.71 12.52 -4.95
CA LEU A 66 1.27 11.27 -4.42
C LEU A 66 2.73 11.12 -4.86
N VAL A 67 3.47 10.32 -4.10
CA VAL A 67 4.84 9.91 -4.39
C VAL A 67 4.90 9.41 -5.84
N GLU A 68 5.71 10.10 -6.64
CA GLU A 68 6.14 9.61 -7.94
C GLU A 68 6.84 8.25 -7.77
N ASP A 69 6.59 7.33 -8.70
CA ASP A 69 7.12 5.94 -8.76
C ASP A 69 6.27 4.83 -8.12
N MET A 70 5.03 5.11 -7.72
CA MET A 70 4.06 4.03 -7.52
C MET A 70 3.91 3.23 -8.83
N THR A 71 4.05 1.91 -8.72
CA THR A 71 4.03 1.01 -9.88
C THR A 71 2.95 -0.05 -9.67
N MET A 72 2.10 -0.22 -10.67
CA MET A 72 1.10 -1.27 -10.74
C MET A 72 1.63 -2.44 -11.56
N GLN A 73 1.57 -3.64 -11.00
CA GLN A 73 1.88 -4.87 -11.71
C GLN A 73 0.57 -5.49 -12.18
N VAL A 74 0.45 -5.72 -13.48
CA VAL A 74 -0.75 -6.29 -14.11
C VAL A 74 -0.37 -7.60 -14.77
N THR A 75 -0.97 -8.68 -14.32
CA THR A 75 -0.78 -10.01 -14.90
C THR A 75 -2.02 -10.38 -15.72
N THR A 76 -1.87 -10.51 -17.03
CA THR A 76 -2.98 -10.88 -17.94
C THR A 76 -2.84 -12.33 -18.43
N GLY A 77 -3.99 -13.00 -18.65
CA GLY A 77 -4.03 -14.38 -19.17
C GLY A 77 -3.39 -15.40 -18.22
N SER A 78 -2.92 -16.53 -18.75
CA SER A 78 -2.38 -17.72 -18.04
C SER A 78 -1.09 -17.49 -17.20
N GLY A 79 -0.89 -16.29 -16.63
CA GLY A 79 0.20 -15.97 -15.71
C GLY A 79 1.51 -15.57 -16.38
N ARG A 80 1.51 -15.31 -17.69
CA ARG A 80 2.74 -15.26 -18.48
C ARG A 80 3.28 -13.86 -18.79
N LEU A 81 2.45 -12.81 -18.75
CA LEU A 81 2.87 -11.43 -18.97
C LEU A 81 2.56 -10.57 -17.74
N VAL A 82 3.60 -10.03 -17.12
CA VAL A 82 3.49 -9.00 -16.07
C VAL A 82 3.82 -7.66 -16.71
N GLU A 83 2.80 -6.86 -17.01
CA GLU A 83 2.97 -5.45 -17.38
C GLU A 83 3.25 -4.63 -16.12
N GLN A 84 4.15 -3.64 -16.23
CA GLN A 84 4.40 -2.65 -15.17
C GLN A 84 3.88 -1.30 -15.62
N ASN A 85 2.86 -0.80 -14.94
CA ASN A 85 2.21 0.46 -15.26
C ASN A 85 2.63 1.50 -14.22
N LYS A 86 3.18 2.62 -14.66
CA LYS A 86 3.67 3.68 -13.76
C LYS A 86 2.54 4.65 -13.43
N TYR A 87 2.38 5.00 -12.17
CA TYR A 87 1.46 6.05 -11.76
C TYR A 87 1.93 7.41 -12.30
N HIS A 88 1.09 8.04 -13.11
CA HIS A 88 1.33 9.33 -13.74
C HIS A 88 -0.02 10.05 -14.01
N PRO A 89 -0.61 10.68 -12.98
CA PRO A 89 -1.94 11.26 -13.04
C PRO A 89 -2.09 12.32 -14.11
N ARG A 90 -3.23 12.32 -14.81
CA ARG A 90 -3.50 13.23 -15.93
C ARG A 90 -3.57 14.70 -15.51
N HIS A 91 -3.96 14.95 -14.26
CA HIS A 91 -4.16 16.29 -13.74
C HIS A 91 -2.91 16.89 -13.09
N TYR A 92 -1.80 16.14 -13.04
CA TYR A 92 -0.57 16.68 -12.49
C TYR A 92 0.06 17.66 -13.50
N PRO A 93 0.57 18.81 -13.04
CA PRO A 93 1.22 19.76 -13.92
C PRO A 93 2.52 19.14 -14.46
N SER A 94 2.94 19.55 -15.66
CA SER A 94 4.21 19.13 -16.25
C SER A 94 5.44 19.59 -15.47
N GLY A 95 5.27 20.57 -14.58
CA GLY A 95 6.30 21.04 -13.66
C GLY A 95 5.68 21.58 -12.38
N ILE A 96 6.36 21.34 -11.26
CA ILE A 96 6.04 21.94 -9.97
C ILE A 96 7.07 23.03 -9.71
N ALA A 97 6.63 24.28 -9.57
CA ALA A 97 7.47 25.41 -9.18
C ALA A 97 7.03 25.94 -7.82
N GLY A 98 7.99 26.46 -7.05
CA GLY A 98 7.75 26.99 -5.71
C GLY A 98 7.90 25.95 -4.60
N ARG A 99 7.28 26.22 -3.45
CA ARG A 99 7.41 25.39 -2.25
C ARG A 99 6.56 24.11 -2.36
N ALA A 100 7.21 22.98 -2.12
CA ALA A 100 6.60 21.67 -1.95
C ALA A 100 7.03 21.10 -0.59
N ASP A 101 6.07 20.65 0.21
CA ASP A 101 6.31 20.06 1.53
C ASP A 101 5.88 18.60 1.53
N ASP A 102 6.40 17.82 2.47
CA ASP A 102 5.98 16.42 2.64
C ASP A 102 4.48 16.35 2.98
N TRP A 103 3.74 15.56 2.19
CA TRP A 103 2.38 15.20 2.53
C TRP A 103 2.37 14.09 3.58
N ILE A 104 2.39 14.52 4.83
CA ILE A 104 2.35 13.65 6.00
C ILE A 104 0.91 13.31 6.34
N VAL A 105 0.61 12.02 6.39
CA VAL A 105 -0.68 11.48 6.84
C VAL A 105 -0.48 10.83 8.20
N PRO A 106 -1.05 11.39 9.28
CA PRO A 106 -1.10 10.73 10.57
C PRO A 106 -1.91 9.44 10.46
N LEU A 107 -1.38 8.36 11.02
CA LEU A 107 -1.96 7.03 10.99
C LEU A 107 -1.86 6.43 12.40
N PRO A 108 -2.78 6.79 13.32
CA PRO A 108 -2.86 6.19 14.65
C PRO A 108 -2.96 4.66 14.60
N ALA A 109 -2.60 4.00 15.70
CA ALA A 109 -2.70 2.55 15.81
C ALA A 109 -4.13 2.05 15.48
N GLY A 110 -4.23 1.03 14.62
CA GLY A 110 -5.49 0.43 14.19
C GLY A 110 -6.26 1.22 13.12
N THR A 111 -5.75 2.37 12.67
CA THR A 111 -6.43 3.20 11.66
C THR A 111 -5.95 2.92 10.24
N SER A 112 -6.71 3.46 9.27
CA SER A 112 -6.40 3.37 7.86
C SER A 112 -6.66 4.67 7.12
N TYR A 113 -5.89 4.88 6.05
CA TYR A 113 -6.08 5.97 5.10
C TYR A 113 -6.30 5.39 3.71
N SER A 114 -7.37 5.81 3.04
CA SER A 114 -7.77 5.31 1.72
C SER A 114 -7.77 6.41 0.67
N LEU A 115 -7.43 6.03 -0.55
CA LEU A 115 -7.44 6.89 -1.74
C LEU A 115 -7.88 6.07 -2.95
N VAL A 116 -8.63 6.70 -3.85
CA VAL A 116 -9.13 6.06 -5.08
C VAL A 116 -8.19 6.41 -6.22
N LEU A 117 -7.79 5.40 -6.99
CA LEU A 117 -6.97 5.56 -8.19
C LEU A 117 -7.77 5.16 -9.42
N ALA A 118 -7.68 5.98 -10.48
CA ALA A 118 -8.26 5.65 -11.76
C ALA A 118 -7.26 4.90 -12.66
N ALA A 119 -7.72 3.99 -13.50
CA ALA A 119 -6.91 3.33 -14.52
C ALA A 119 -6.18 4.34 -15.42
N ALA A 120 -6.87 5.44 -15.74
CA ALA A 120 -6.36 6.52 -16.57
C ALA A 120 -5.22 7.33 -15.92
N ASP A 121 -4.95 7.14 -14.62
CA ASP A 121 -3.81 7.73 -13.94
C ASP A 121 -2.54 6.88 -14.07
N PHE A 122 -2.59 5.76 -14.79
CA PHE A 122 -1.43 4.92 -15.06
C PHE A 122 -1.02 4.98 -16.53
N VAL A 123 0.29 4.97 -16.77
CA VAL A 123 0.88 4.87 -18.11
C VAL A 123 1.56 3.52 -18.30
N VAL A 124 1.45 2.97 -19.51
CA VAL A 124 1.94 1.64 -19.89
C VAL A 124 3.05 1.77 -20.94
N GLY A 125 4.12 0.99 -20.74
CA GLY A 125 5.20 0.84 -21.71
C GLY A 125 6.00 2.11 -22.03
N ALA A 126 6.87 2.02 -23.03
CA ALA A 126 7.75 3.13 -23.43
C ALA A 126 6.99 4.29 -24.07
N ASN A 127 5.84 4.02 -24.70
CA ASN A 127 5.01 5.01 -25.39
C ASN A 127 4.14 5.84 -24.43
N GLN A 128 4.17 5.55 -23.12
CA GLN A 128 3.34 6.19 -22.09
C GLN A 128 1.83 6.16 -22.40
N GLU A 129 1.36 5.04 -22.95
CA GLU A 129 -0.05 4.88 -23.29
C GLU A 129 -0.91 4.82 -22.03
N ARG A 130 -2.08 5.45 -22.08
CA ARG A 130 -3.07 5.41 -20.99
C ARG A 130 -4.24 4.53 -21.38
N ARG A 131 -4.79 3.82 -20.40
CA ARG A 131 -6.02 3.03 -20.56
C ARG A 131 -7.10 3.63 -19.66
N ASP A 132 -8.31 3.79 -20.18
CA ASP A 132 -9.44 4.29 -19.40
C ASP A 132 -10.05 3.23 -18.47
N SER A 133 -9.62 1.97 -18.61
CA SER A 133 -10.01 0.84 -17.77
C SER A 133 -8.83 -0.11 -17.54
N PHE A 134 -8.88 -0.83 -16.43
CA PHE A 134 -7.99 -1.95 -16.16
C PHE A 134 -8.37 -3.14 -17.05
N PRO A 135 -7.40 -3.96 -17.50
CA PRO A 135 -7.73 -5.11 -18.34
C PRO A 135 -8.66 -6.09 -17.60
N PRO A 136 -9.70 -6.62 -18.27
CA PRO A 136 -10.58 -7.60 -17.66
C PRO A 136 -9.80 -8.88 -17.33
N ASP A 137 -10.21 -9.56 -16.26
CA ASP A 137 -9.61 -10.81 -15.78
C ASP A 137 -8.11 -10.71 -15.43
N ALA A 138 -7.58 -9.50 -15.27
CA ALA A 138 -6.21 -9.29 -14.85
C ALA A 138 -6.06 -9.40 -13.34
N LEU A 139 -4.92 -9.95 -12.90
CA LEU A 139 -4.47 -9.84 -11.52
C LEU A 139 -3.63 -8.57 -11.36
N ILE A 140 -4.00 -7.74 -10.39
CA ILE A 140 -3.35 -6.46 -10.12
C ILE A 140 -2.76 -6.44 -8.73
N SER A 141 -1.51 -5.98 -8.62
CA SER A 141 -0.91 -5.54 -7.36
C SER A 141 -0.22 -4.19 -7.50
N LEU A 142 0.00 -3.51 -6.38
CA LEU A 142 0.69 -2.25 -6.29
C LEU A 142 2.00 -2.39 -5.51
N ARG A 143 2.98 -1.63 -5.99
CA ARG A 143 4.22 -1.30 -5.33
C ARG A 143 4.21 0.18 -5.00
N LEU A 144 4.14 0.49 -3.72
CA LEU A 144 4.14 1.86 -3.22
C LEU A 144 5.49 2.15 -2.55
N PRO A 145 6.35 2.97 -3.17
CA PRO A 145 7.57 3.42 -2.51
C PRO A 145 7.21 4.32 -1.32
N ILE A 146 7.90 4.09 -0.20
CA ILE A 146 7.73 4.88 1.02
C ILE A 146 8.99 5.71 1.23
N ARG A 147 8.77 7.00 1.46
CA ARG A 147 9.83 7.97 1.67
C ARG A 147 9.94 8.30 3.16
N GLY A 148 11.17 8.49 3.63
CA GLY A 148 11.42 9.14 4.91
C GLY A 148 11.22 10.65 4.81
N PRO A 149 11.23 11.38 5.94
CA PRO A 149 11.15 12.84 5.95
C PRO A 149 12.23 13.49 5.10
N THR A 150 11.87 14.60 4.44
CA THR A 150 12.83 15.43 3.72
C THR A 150 13.97 15.86 4.66
N GLN A 151 15.22 15.60 4.26
CA GLN A 151 16.39 15.75 5.14
C GLN A 151 16.74 17.21 5.46
N ALA A 152 16.44 18.13 4.53
CA ALA A 152 16.70 19.56 4.67
C ALA A 152 15.38 20.36 4.63
N PRO A 153 14.50 20.22 5.65
CA PRO A 153 13.32 21.07 5.76
C PRO A 153 13.78 22.53 5.92
N ASN A 154 13.08 23.48 5.30
CA ASN A 154 13.28 24.90 5.63
C ASN A 154 12.85 25.18 7.09
N SER A 155 13.19 26.35 7.62
CA SER A 155 12.88 26.71 9.02
C SER A 155 11.40 26.54 9.36
N ASP A 156 10.52 26.79 8.38
CA ASP A 156 9.06 26.83 8.55
C ASP A 156 8.43 25.43 8.66
N VAL A 157 9.18 24.36 8.31
CA VAL A 157 8.74 22.96 8.40
C VAL A 157 9.53 22.13 9.42
N THR A 158 10.30 22.78 10.29
CA THR A 158 11.05 22.09 11.37
C THR A 158 10.14 21.28 12.29
N GLY A 159 8.90 21.75 12.52
CA GLY A 159 7.89 21.04 13.30
C GLY A 159 7.50 19.67 12.72
N LEU A 160 7.74 19.43 11.42
CA LEU A 160 7.49 18.12 10.80
C LEU A 160 8.39 17.01 11.37
N ARG A 161 9.54 17.37 11.96
CA ARG A 161 10.43 16.43 12.66
C ARG A 161 9.84 15.87 13.94
N LEU A 162 8.76 16.48 14.45
CA LEU A 162 8.06 16.00 15.65
C LEU A 162 7.15 14.80 15.35
N PHE A 163 6.79 14.57 14.08
CA PHE A 163 6.03 13.39 13.70
C PHE A 163 6.92 12.16 13.67
N ARG A 164 6.46 11.08 14.29
CA ARG A 164 7.03 9.75 14.12
C ARG A 164 6.65 9.23 12.74
N VAL A 165 7.41 9.58 11.72
CA VAL A 165 7.22 9.04 10.36
C VAL A 165 7.77 7.63 10.29
N TRP A 166 6.98 6.71 9.73
CA TRP A 166 7.37 5.34 9.55
C TRP A 166 8.40 5.21 8.42
N THR A 167 9.52 4.54 8.71
CA THR A 167 10.63 4.31 7.77
C THR A 167 11.04 2.84 7.70
N GLY A 168 10.18 1.93 8.17
CA GLY A 168 10.48 0.50 8.32
C GLY A 168 10.65 -0.28 7.02
N SER A 169 10.21 0.26 5.88
CA SER A 169 10.50 -0.24 4.54
C SER A 169 10.61 0.91 3.56
N THR A 170 11.41 0.74 2.52
CA THR A 170 11.47 1.64 1.37
C THR A 170 10.37 1.36 0.34
N MET A 171 9.71 0.20 0.43
CA MET A 171 8.68 -0.24 -0.50
C MET A 171 7.62 -1.09 0.21
N LEU A 172 6.35 -0.75 0.01
CA LEU A 172 5.21 -1.58 0.41
C LEU A 172 4.63 -2.28 -0.82
N ARG A 173 4.23 -3.53 -0.63
CA ARG A 173 3.49 -4.32 -1.64
C ARG A 173 2.09 -4.57 -1.15
N SER A 174 1.11 -4.43 -2.04
CA SER A 174 -0.28 -4.79 -1.73
C SER A 174 -0.53 -6.29 -1.87
N ASN A 175 -1.73 -6.71 -1.49
CA ASN A 175 -2.33 -7.93 -2.02
C ASN A 175 -2.55 -7.84 -3.54
N GLU A 176 -2.82 -9.00 -4.14
CA GLU A 176 -3.33 -9.10 -5.50
C GLU A 176 -4.87 -9.06 -5.50
N ILE A 177 -5.45 -8.43 -6.51
CA ILE A 177 -6.89 -8.40 -6.77
C ILE A 177 -7.16 -8.82 -8.22
N ALA A 178 -8.28 -9.48 -8.47
CA ALA A 178 -8.78 -9.71 -9.82
C ALA A 178 -9.70 -8.56 -10.23
N VAL A 179 -9.55 -8.05 -11.46
CA VAL A 179 -10.47 -7.04 -12.01
C VAL A 179 -11.65 -7.74 -12.68
N SER A 180 -12.85 -7.45 -12.19
CA SER A 180 -14.11 -7.87 -12.81
C SER A 180 -15.02 -6.66 -13.01
N GLU A 181 -16.02 -6.77 -13.89
CA GLU A 181 -16.95 -5.65 -14.19
C GLU A 181 -17.72 -5.11 -12.97
N ARG A 182 -17.81 -5.89 -11.88
CA ARG A 182 -18.54 -5.53 -10.67
C ARG A 182 -17.74 -5.64 -9.38
N CYS A 183 -16.47 -6.03 -9.45
CA CYS A 183 -15.61 -6.22 -8.28
C CYS A 183 -16.32 -6.93 -7.11
N GLN A 184 -17.06 -8.01 -7.39
CA GLN A 184 -17.74 -8.85 -6.39
C GLN A 184 -16.89 -10.07 -6.05
#